data_AF-A0A2E9WXQ8-F1
#
_entry.id   AF-A0A2E9WXQ8-F1
#
_cell.length_a   1.000
_cell.length_b   1.000
_cell.length_c   1.000
_cell.angle_alpha   90.00
_cell.angle_beta   90.00
_cell.angle_gamma   90.00
#
_symmetry.space_group_name_H-M   'P 1'
#
loop_
_entity.id
_entity.type
_entity.pdbx_description
1 polymer ?
#
loop_
_entity_poly.entity_id
_entity_poly.type
_entity_poly.pdbx_seq_one_letter_code
_entity_poly.pdbx_strand_id
1 'polypeptide(L)' 'MTTAPAPQDEQSAGPVLPGLLVDPEWLEAHLDDRLVRIADLRDQEAYQGGHIPGAVQLDLEDIGEIRDGCENAVLRPLD' A
#
# COMPACT_ATOMS: atom_id res chain seq x y z
N MET A 1 -29.43 35.41 -3.22
CA MET A 1 -28.50 34.54 -3.96
C MET A 1 -27.11 34.75 -3.38
N THR A 2 -26.66 33.83 -2.54
CA THR A 2 -25.23 33.57 -2.37
C THR A 2 -25.12 32.12 -1.93
N THR A 3 -24.68 31.26 -2.85
CA THR A 3 -24.31 29.89 -2.51
C THR A 3 -22.95 29.99 -1.84
N ALA A 4 -22.80 29.44 -0.64
CA ALA A 4 -21.46 29.18 -0.12
C ALA A 4 -20.77 28.20 -1.10
N PRO A 5 -19.46 28.34 -1.34
CA PRO A 5 -18.74 27.34 -2.12
C PRO A 5 -18.86 26.00 -1.39
N ALA A 6 -19.13 24.93 -2.15
CA ALA A 6 -18.93 23.58 -1.64
C ALA A 6 -17.50 23.46 -1.09
N PRO A 7 -17.24 22.69 -0.02
CA PRO A 7 -15.87 22.39 0.37
C PRO A 7 -15.20 21.74 -0.85
N GLN A 8 -14.31 22.49 -1.48
CA GLN A 8 -13.45 22.03 -2.56
C GLN A 8 -12.12 21.69 -1.91
N ASP A 9 -11.68 20.45 -2.15
CA ASP A 9 -10.33 19.95 -1.90
C ASP A 9 -9.88 19.84 -0.43
N GLU A 10 -10.53 18.96 0.33
CA GLU A 10 -9.79 18.16 1.30
C GLU A 10 -9.12 17.04 0.50
N GLN A 11 -7.88 17.25 0.08
CA GLN A 11 -7.05 16.20 -0.51
C GLN A 11 -7.22 14.91 0.31
N SER A 12 -7.59 13.83 -0.37
CA SER A 12 -7.69 12.47 0.14
C SER A 12 -6.38 12.00 0.77
N ALA A 13 -6.05 12.50 1.96
CA ALA A 13 -4.96 12.00 2.74
C ALA A 13 -5.33 10.57 3.12
N GLY A 14 -4.53 9.62 2.63
CA GLY A 14 -4.61 8.22 3.06
C GLY A 14 -4.51 8.10 4.58
N PRO A 15 -4.79 6.91 5.13
CA PRO A 15 -4.61 6.71 6.56
C PRO A 15 -3.15 6.97 6.92
N VAL A 16 -2.95 7.62 8.07
CA VAL A 16 -1.60 7.85 8.59
C VAL A 16 -0.99 6.50 8.93
N LEU A 17 0.08 6.13 8.22
CA LEU A 17 0.83 4.92 8.51
C LEU A 17 1.58 5.09 9.83
N PRO A 18 1.53 4.09 10.75
CA PRO A 18 2.27 4.14 12.01
C PRO A 18 3.79 4.04 11.82
N GLY A 19 4.24 3.72 10.60
CA GLY A 19 5.63 3.64 10.21
C GLY A 19 5.78 2.88 8.91
N LEU A 20 6.99 2.37 8.64
CA LEU A 20 7.26 1.51 7.49
C LEU A 20 6.55 0.15 7.60
N LEU A 21 6.37 -0.33 8.83
CA LEU A 21 5.67 -1.56 9.15
C LEU A 21 4.40 -1.23 9.93
N VAL A 22 3.39 -2.07 9.78
CA VAL A 22 2.12 -1.99 10.50
C VAL A 22 1.81 -3.36 11.11
N ASP A 23 1.06 -3.37 12.20
CA ASP A 23 0.59 -4.61 12.82
C ASP A 23 -0.61 -5.21 12.06
N PRO A 24 -0.86 -6.53 12.16
CA PRO A 24 -1.98 -7.18 11.49
C PRO A 24 -3.35 -6.57 11.82
N GLU A 25 -3.57 -6.16 13.07
CA GLU A 25 -4.83 -5.56 13.52
C GLU A 25 -5.08 -4.20 12.85
N TRP A 26 -4.02 -3.43 12.60
CA TRP A 26 -4.15 -2.19 11.84
C TRP A 26 -4.56 -2.49 10.40
N LEU A 27 -3.93 -3.49 9.76
CA LEU A 27 -4.26 -3.85 8.39
C LEU A 27 -5.71 -4.33 8.26
N GLU A 28 -6.17 -5.17 9.19
CA GLU A 28 -7.56 -5.66 9.25
C GLU A 28 -8.56 -4.50 9.32
N ALA A 29 -8.27 -3.48 10.15
CA ALA A 29 -9.13 -2.30 10.29
C ALA A 29 -9.18 -1.41 9.03
N HIS A 30 -8.26 -1.58 8.06
CA HIS A 30 -8.14 -0.74 6.86
C HIS A 30 -8.32 -1.52 5.55
N LEU A 31 -8.82 -2.77 5.57
CA LEU A 31 -8.99 -3.58 4.36
C LEU A 31 -9.90 -2.94 3.30
N ASP A 32 -10.91 -2.16 3.74
CA ASP A 32 -11.86 -1.48 2.86
C ASP A 32 -11.47 -0.02 2.54
N ASP A 33 -10.32 0.46 3.02
CA ASP A 33 -9.84 1.81 2.73
C ASP A 33 -9.37 1.89 1.27
N ARG A 34 -10.01 2.78 0.49
CA ARG A 34 -9.69 2.98 -0.93
C ARG A 34 -8.29 3.53 -1.18
N LEU A 35 -7.65 4.07 -0.15
CA LEU A 35 -6.29 4.62 -0.20
C LEU A 35 -5.24 3.60 0.27
N VAL A 36 -5.66 2.40 0.71
CA VAL A 36 -4.78 1.29 1.07
C VAL A 36 -4.82 0.22 -0.02
N ARG A 37 -3.63 -0.24 -0.43
CA ARG A 37 -3.49 -1.35 -1.37
C ARG A 37 -2.50 -2.36 -0.84
N ILE A 38 -2.83 -3.63 -0.98
CA ILE A 38 -2.03 -4.75 -0.49
C ILE A 38 -1.38 -5.42 -1.69
N ALA A 39 -0.06 -5.52 -1.67
CA ALA A 39 0.71 -6.30 -2.63
C ALA A 39 1.24 -7.56 -1.94
N ASP A 40 0.94 -8.73 -2.49
CA ASP A 40 1.50 -10.01 -2.07
C ASP A 40 2.64 -10.36 -3.01
N LEU A 41 3.86 -10.42 -2.47
CA LEU A 41 5.09 -10.66 -3.24
C LEU A 41 5.51 -12.13 -3.26
N ARG A 42 4.66 -13.02 -2.73
CA ARG A 42 4.87 -14.47 -2.85
C ARG A 42 4.56 -14.92 -4.27
N ASP A 43 4.98 -16.15 -4.60
CA ASP A 43 4.69 -16.75 -5.89
C ASP A 43 3.17 -16.93 -6.14
N GLN A 44 2.83 -17.11 -7.42
CA GLN A 44 1.46 -17.22 -7.89
C GLN A 44 0.69 -18.40 -7.25
N GLU A 45 1.36 -19.51 -6.94
CA GLU A 45 0.73 -20.70 -6.35
C GLU A 45 0.34 -20.43 -4.89
N ALA A 46 1.25 -19.82 -4.11
CA ALA A 46 0.99 -19.40 -2.74
C ALA A 46 -0.15 -18.37 -2.66
N TYR A 47 -0.19 -17.42 -3.60
CA TYR A 47 -1.30 -16.46 -3.70
C TYR A 47 -2.63 -17.17 -3.99
N GLN A 48 -2.67 -18.10 -4.96
CA GLN A 48 -3.89 -18.85 -5.29
C GLN A 48 -4.36 -19.77 -4.15
N GLY A 49 -3.44 -20.30 -3.35
CA GLY A 49 -3.74 -21.08 -2.15
C GLY A 49 -4.40 -20.27 -1.03
N GLY A 50 -4.26 -18.95 -1.05
CA GLY A 50 -4.92 -18.04 -0.11
C GLY A 50 -4.14 -16.73 0.07
N HIS A 51 -4.87 -15.62 0.11
CA HIS A 51 -4.32 -14.27 0.27
C HIS A 51 -5.31 -13.35 0.98
N ILE A 52 -4.83 -12.19 1.41
CA ILE A 52 -5.65 -11.17 2.07
C ILE A 52 -6.66 -10.61 1.05
N PRO A 53 -7.95 -10.45 1.41
CA PRO A 53 -8.95 -9.89 0.51
C PRO A 53 -8.53 -8.57 -0.13
N GLY A 54 -8.71 -8.47 -1.44
CA GLY A 54 -8.36 -7.27 -2.21
C GLY A 54 -6.89 -7.11 -2.53
N ALA A 55 -5.99 -7.97 -2.04
CA ALA A 55 -4.58 -7.96 -2.43
C ALA A 55 -4.40 -8.18 -3.95
N VAL A 56 -3.23 -7.79 -4.46
CA VAL A 56 -2.76 -8.13 -5.81
C VAL A 56 -1.43 -8.87 -5.69
N GLN A 57 -1.24 -9.92 -6.49
CA GLN A 57 0.07 -10.57 -6.59
C GLN A 57 0.96 -9.75 -7.54
N LEU A 58 2.20 -9.53 -7.15
CA LEU A 58 3.23 -8.87 -7.95
C LEU A 58 4.57 -9.57 -7.73
N ASP A 59 5.39 -9.65 -8.77
CA ASP A 59 6.77 -10.09 -8.60
C ASP A 59 7.63 -8.90 -8.17
N LEU A 60 8.54 -9.13 -7.21
CA LEU A 60 9.38 -8.07 -6.67
C LEU A 60 10.29 -7.45 -7.74
N GLU A 61 10.67 -8.23 -8.76
CA GLU A 61 11.48 -7.78 -9.90
C GLU A 61 10.74 -6.76 -10.79
N ASP A 62 9.40 -6.77 -10.79
CA ASP A 62 8.59 -5.83 -11.58
C ASP A 62 8.56 -4.41 -10.98
N ILE A 63 8.85 -4.29 -9.68
CA ILE A 63 8.68 -3.05 -8.91
C ILE A 63 9.96 -2.59 -8.19
N GLY A 64 10.94 -3.49 -8.06
CA GLY A 64 12.20 -3.24 -7.38
C GLY A 64 13.26 -2.64 -8.31
N GLU A 65 14.20 -1.92 -7.72
CA GLU A 65 15.35 -1.34 -8.44
C GLU A 65 16.65 -1.73 -7.75
N ILE A 66 17.77 -1.58 -8.46
CA ILE A 66 19.10 -1.67 -7.85
C ILE A 66 19.38 -0.35 -7.12
N ARG A 67 19.58 -0.41 -5.80
CA ARG A 67 19.95 0.75 -4.96
C ARG A 67 21.07 0.38 -4.01
N ASP A 68 22.15 1.16 -4.01
CA ASP A 68 23.34 0.94 -3.17
C ASP A 68 23.92 -0.49 -3.26
N GLY A 69 23.80 -1.13 -4.43
CA GLY A 69 24.25 -2.50 -4.68
C GLY A 69 23.27 -3.59 -4.22
N CYS A 70 22.13 -3.22 -3.63
CA CYS A 70 21.04 -4.13 -3.33
C CYS A 70 20.07 -4.18 -4.51
N GLU A 71 19.89 -5.37 -5.10
CA GLU A 71 18.81 -5.64 -6.05
C GLU A 71 17.46 -5.62 -5.32
N ASN A 72 16.39 -5.37 -6.08
CA ASN A 72 15.01 -5.47 -5.59
C ASN A 72 14.64 -4.52 -4.44
N ALA A 73 15.27 -3.35 -4.38
CA ALA A 73 14.96 -2.32 -3.40
C ALA A 73 13.71 -1.51 -3.79
N VAL A 74 12.63 -1.65 -3.01
CA VAL A 74 11.37 -0.90 -3.22
C VAL A 74 11.36 0.39 -2.39
N LEU A 75 11.83 0.28 -1.14
CA LEU A 75 11.81 1.38 -0.19
C LEU A 75 13.02 2.30 -0.38
N ARG A 76 12.84 3.57 -0.04
CA ARG A 76 13.95 4.51 0.08
C ARG A 76 14.62 4.32 1.44
N PRO A 77 15.94 4.60 1.55
CA PRO A 77 16.60 4.69 2.85
C PRO A 77 15.81 5.63 3.78
N LEU A 78 15.72 5.24 5.05
CA LEU A 78 15.23 6.14 6.08
C LEU A 78 16.38 7.11 6.40
N ASP A 79 16.15 8.40 6.16
CA ASP A 79 17.07 9.48 6.55
C ASP A 79 17.19 9.61 8.08
#